data_AF-A0A3D3I9W3-F1
#
_entry.id   AF-A0A3D3I9W3-F1
#
_cell.length_a   1.000
_cell.length_b   1.000
_cell.length_c   1.000
_cell.angle_alpha   90.00
_cell.angle_beta   90.00
_cell.angle_gamma   90.00
#
_symmetry.space_group_name_H-M   'P 1'
#
loop_
_entity.id
_entity.type
_entity.pdbx_description
1 polymer ?
#
loop_
_entity_poly.entity_id
_entity_poly.type
_entity_poly.pdbx_seq_one_letter_code
_entity_poly.pdbx_strand_id
1 'polypeptide(L)'
;MSSEENDNQLQEQVEQGSHRGLDIDGKAYEVVFRVLKKEPEFVSIPSFTNKIIARIHEAKARKALRKDFLWLGLGLFSFVVATLFVMVQTNFKISPGAFTFISSYSTLLWFGLLLIAGLLWIERQILPKNQKQV
;
A
#
# COMPACT_ATOMS: atom_id res chain seq x y z
N MET A 1 -54.97 -11.64 23.99
CA MET A 1 -54.12 -10.66 23.28
C MET A 1 -52.71 -10.88 23.77
N SER A 2 -51.80 -11.13 22.84
CA SER A 2 -50.39 -11.36 23.15
C SER A 2 -49.75 -10.05 23.63
N SER A 3 -48.79 -10.10 24.56
CA SER A 3 -48.05 -8.90 25.01
C SER A 3 -47.41 -8.14 23.84
N GLU A 4 -47.01 -8.84 22.78
CA GLU A 4 -46.43 -8.24 21.57
C GLU A 4 -47.43 -7.38 20.76
N GLU A 5 -48.73 -7.73 20.78
CA GLU A 5 -49.76 -6.93 20.10
C GLU A 5 -49.99 -5.60 20.82
N ASN A 6 -49.82 -5.58 22.15
CA ASN A 6 -49.98 -4.38 22.96
C ASN A 6 -48.79 -3.41 22.77
N ASP A 7 -47.56 -3.94 22.76
CA ASP A 7 -46.35 -3.13 22.58
C ASP A 7 -46.30 -2.44 21.21
N ASN A 8 -46.71 -3.15 20.15
CA ASN A 8 -46.77 -2.60 18.79
C ASN A 8 -47.82 -1.48 18.68
N GLN A 9 -48.99 -1.64 19.31
CA GLN A 9 -50.01 -0.60 19.34
C GLN A 9 -49.56 0.63 20.12
N LEU A 10 -48.80 0.43 21.20
CA LEU A 10 -48.25 1.51 22.01
C LEU A 10 -47.18 2.29 21.24
N GLN A 11 -46.32 1.61 20.50
CA GLN A 11 -45.34 2.22 19.61
C GLN A 11 -46.00 3.06 18.50
N GLU A 12 -46.99 2.49 17.79
CA GLU A 12 -47.68 3.19 16.69
C GLU A 12 -48.41 4.45 17.18
N GLN A 13 -48.98 4.42 18.39
CA GLN A 13 -49.62 5.58 19.01
C GLN A 13 -48.63 6.70 19.38
N VAL A 14 -47.44 6.35 19.87
CA VAL A 14 -46.36 7.31 20.19
C VAL A 14 -45.78 7.93 18.91
N GLU A 15 -45.61 7.15 17.85
CA GLU A 15 -45.15 7.63 16.54
C GLU A 15 -46.14 8.61 15.89
N GLN A 16 -47.45 8.38 16.06
CA GLN A 16 -48.52 9.26 15.54
C GLN A 16 -48.81 10.49 16.43
N GLY A 17 -48.09 10.67 17.54
CA GLY A 17 -48.24 11.81 18.45
C GLY A 17 -49.50 11.77 19.31
N SER A 18 -50.17 10.62 19.42
CA SER A 18 -51.32 10.46 20.32
C SER A 18 -50.84 10.20 21.75
N HIS A 19 -50.98 11.20 22.62
CA HIS A 19 -50.56 11.15 24.03
C HIS A 19 -51.59 10.44 24.92
N ARG A 20 -52.15 9.31 24.47
CA ARG A 20 -53.14 8.54 25.25
C ARG A 20 -52.47 7.39 26.00
N GLY A 21 -51.52 7.74 26.86
CA GLY A 21 -50.85 6.78 27.73
C GLY A 21 -49.93 7.48 28.72
N LEU A 22 -50.48 7.90 29.86
CA LEU A 22 -49.74 8.46 31.01
C LEU A 22 -48.91 7.40 31.77
N ASP A 23 -48.66 6.25 31.15
CA ASP A 23 -47.94 5.13 31.75
C ASP A 23 -46.41 5.29 31.57
N ILE A 24 -45.64 4.63 32.44
CA ILE A 24 -44.17 4.73 32.48
C ILE A 24 -43.56 4.31 31.14
N ASP A 25 -44.14 3.30 30.49
CA ASP A 25 -43.63 2.74 29.24
C ASP A 25 -43.82 3.71 28.06
N GLY A 26 -44.97 4.39 27.98
CA GLY A 26 -45.22 5.40 26.94
C GLY A 26 -44.22 6.56 26.98
N LYS A 27 -43.81 6.98 28.19
CA LYS A 27 -42.75 8.01 28.37
C LYS A 27 -41.38 7.50 27.95
N ALA A 28 -41.07 6.22 28.19
CA ALA A 28 -39.81 5.62 27.76
C ALA A 28 -39.71 5.61 26.23
N TYR A 29 -40.77 5.21 25.53
CA TYR A 29 -40.85 5.26 24.07
C TYR A 29 -40.69 6.69 23.54
N GLU A 30 -41.38 7.66 24.14
CA GLU A 30 -41.27 9.07 23.73
C GLU A 30 -39.84 9.60 23.82
N VAL A 31 -39.11 9.26 24.89
CA VAL A 31 -37.70 9.66 25.07
C VAL A 31 -36.80 9.04 24.01
N VAL A 32 -36.97 7.75 23.71
CA VAL A 32 -36.17 7.06 22.68
C VAL A 32 -36.42 7.69 21.30
N PHE A 33 -37.68 7.89 20.92
CA PHE A 33 -38.01 8.52 19.64
C PHE A 33 -37.52 9.97 19.56
N ARG A 34 -37.58 10.73 20.66
CA ARG A 34 -37.04 12.10 20.72
C ARG A 34 -35.53 12.15 20.51
N VAL A 35 -34.79 11.17 21.05
CA VAL A 35 -33.34 11.06 20.86
C VAL A 35 -33.01 10.62 19.43
N LEU A 36 -33.74 9.66 18.88
CA LEU A 36 -33.54 9.16 17.50
C LEU A 36 -33.91 10.19 16.42
N LYS A 37 -34.86 11.08 16.71
CA LYS A 37 -35.27 12.15 15.79
C LYS A 37 -34.25 13.28 15.69
N LYS A 38 -33.29 13.35 16.62
CA LYS A 38 -32.19 14.31 16.55
C LYS A 38 -31.16 13.77 15.55
N GLU A 39 -31.04 14.44 14.40
CA GLU A 39 -29.94 14.15 13.47
C GLU A 39 -28.61 14.26 14.22
N PRO A 40 -27.72 13.25 14.12
CA PRO A 40 -26.42 13.34 14.75
C PRO A 40 -25.68 14.53 14.14
N GLU A 41 -25.27 15.47 14.97
CA GLU A 41 -24.39 16.57 14.56
C GLU A 41 -23.06 15.96 14.11
N PHE A 42 -22.96 15.63 12.82
CA PHE A 42 -21.72 15.20 12.18
C PHE A 42 -20.80 16.42 12.08
N VAL A 43 -20.13 16.73 13.18
CA VAL A 43 -19.00 17.66 13.18
C VAL A 43 -17.89 16.95 12.41
N SER A 44 -17.80 17.21 11.11
CA SER A 44 -16.68 16.76 10.29
C SER A 44 -15.40 17.34 10.89
N ILE A 45 -14.66 16.54 11.64
CA ILE A 45 -13.44 16.99 12.29
C ILE A 45 -12.47 17.37 11.15
N PRO A 46 -12.05 18.64 11.01
CA PRO A 46 -11.19 19.06 9.89
C PRO A 46 -9.89 18.24 9.81
N SER A 47 -9.46 17.68 10.94
CA SER A 47 -8.31 16.79 11.03
C SER A 47 -8.50 15.46 10.28
N PHE A 48 -9.73 14.96 10.11
CA PHE A 48 -9.99 13.69 9.43
C PHE A 48 -9.70 13.80 7.93
N THR A 49 -10.20 14.85 7.29
CA THR A 49 -9.95 15.13 5.87
C THR A 49 -8.46 15.35 5.61
N ASN A 50 -7.79 16.14 6.46
CA ASN A 50 -6.35 16.36 6.35
C ASN A 50 -5.54 15.05 6.51
N LYS A 51 -5.96 14.16 7.41
CA LYS A 51 -5.29 12.86 7.64
C LYS A 51 -5.47 11.90 6.46
N ILE A 52 -6.61 11.94 5.78
CA ILE A 52 -6.85 11.16 4.55
C ILE A 52 -6.01 11.71 3.40
N ILE A 53 -6.01 13.03 3.19
CA ILE A 53 -5.23 13.68 2.13
C ILE A 53 -3.74 13.39 2.31
N ALA A 54 -3.22 13.49 3.52
CA ALA A 54 -1.81 13.19 3.84
C ALA A 54 -1.45 11.74 3.48
N ARG A 55 -2.28 10.75 3.88
CA ARG A 55 -2.05 9.34 3.55
C ARG A 55 -2.06 9.08 2.05
N ILE A 56 -2.94 9.73 1.29
CA ILE A 56 -3.02 9.57 -0.17
C ILE A 56 -1.76 10.14 -0.84
N HIS A 57 -1.28 11.31 -0.39
CA HIS A 57 -0.06 11.92 -0.90
C HIS A 57 1.17 11.06 -0.62
N GLU A 58 1.32 10.55 0.61
CA GLU A 58 2.44 9.67 0.97
C GLU A 58 2.44 8.37 0.14
N ALA A 59 1.26 7.77 -0.06
CA ALA A 59 1.14 6.55 -0.87
C ALA A 59 1.53 6.78 -2.34
N LYS A 60 1.13 7.92 -2.92
CA LYS A 60 1.54 8.31 -4.28
C LYS A 60 3.03 8.60 -4.37
N ALA A 61 3.60 9.34 -3.42
CA ALA A 61 5.02 9.67 -3.39
C ALA A 61 5.90 8.40 -3.31
N ARG A 62 5.54 7.44 -2.46
CA ARG A 62 6.27 6.15 -2.36
C ARG A 62 6.22 5.33 -3.65
N LYS A 63 5.07 5.32 -4.35
CA LYS A 63 4.94 4.64 -5.64
C LYS A 63 5.77 5.31 -6.73
N ALA A 64 5.77 6.63 -6.80
CA ALA A 64 6.57 7.39 -7.74
C ALA A 64 8.08 7.13 -7.51
N LEU A 65 8.54 7.24 -6.26
CA LEU A 65 9.94 7.00 -5.91
C LEU A 65 10.40 5.60 -6.35
N ARG A 66 9.58 4.56 -6.09
CA ARG A 66 9.91 3.18 -6.48
C ARG A 66 10.04 3.01 -8.00
N LYS A 67 9.13 3.61 -8.77
CA LYS A 67 9.17 3.54 -10.24
C LYS A 67 10.42 4.23 -10.78
N ASP A 68 10.74 5.40 -10.24
CA ASP A 68 11.89 6.19 -10.69
C ASP A 68 13.22 5.50 -10.35
N PHE A 69 13.33 4.90 -9.16
CA PHE A 69 14.48 4.08 -8.80
C PHE A 69 14.63 2.83 -9.68
N LEU A 70 13.52 2.18 -10.04
CA LEU A 70 13.54 1.02 -10.93
C LEU A 70 14.00 1.43 -12.34
N TRP A 71 13.51 2.56 -12.85
CA TRP A 71 13.91 3.10 -14.15
C TRP A 71 15.40 3.49 -14.17
N LEU A 72 15.86 4.13 -13.10
CA LEU A 72 17.27 4.50 -12.94
C LEU A 72 18.16 3.26 -12.84
N GLY A 73 17.74 2.24 -12.10
CA GLY A 73 18.44 0.96 -12.01
C GLY A 73 18.52 0.24 -13.35
N LEU A 74 17.44 0.23 -14.13
CA LEU A 74 17.41 -0.35 -15.47
C LEU A 74 18.35 0.38 -16.44
N GLY A 75 18.34 1.72 -16.41
CA GLY A 75 19.24 2.55 -17.22
C GLY A 75 20.71 2.31 -16.87
N LEU A 76 21.05 2.25 -15.58
CA LEU A 76 22.40 1.97 -15.13
C LEU A 76 22.86 0.56 -15.54
N PHE A 77 21.99 -0.44 -15.39
CA PHE A 77 22.29 -1.80 -15.82
C PHE A 77 22.54 -1.88 -17.33
N SER A 78 21.68 -1.26 -18.13
CA SER A 78 21.86 -1.19 -19.59
C SER A 78 23.16 -0.49 -19.99
N PHE A 79 23.56 0.57 -19.28
CA PHE A 79 24.82 1.29 -19.54
C PHE A 79 26.04 0.41 -19.29
N VAL A 80 26.05 -0.36 -18.19
CA VAL A 80 27.13 -1.29 -17.87
C VAL A 80 27.24 -2.39 -18.93
N VAL A 81 26.12 -3.00 -19.31
CA VAL A 81 26.10 -4.04 -20.35
C VAL A 81 26.60 -3.51 -21.69
N ALA A 82 26.15 -2.32 -22.11
CA ALA A 82 26.59 -1.70 -23.35
C ALA A 82 28.10 -1.41 -23.33
N THR A 83 28.63 -0.93 -22.20
CA THR A 83 30.07 -0.65 -22.05
C THR A 83 30.89 -1.93 -22.14
N LEU A 84 30.48 -3.01 -21.48
CA LEU A 84 31.13 -4.32 -21.58
C LEU A 84 31.10 -4.85 -23.02
N PHE A 85 29.97 -4.73 -23.70
CA PHE A 85 29.84 -5.14 -25.10
C PHE A 85 30.83 -4.40 -26.01
N VAL A 86 30.91 -3.07 -25.89
CA VAL A 86 31.87 -2.25 -26.65
C VAL A 86 33.31 -2.64 -26.33
N MET A 87 33.62 -2.90 -25.06
CA MET A 87 34.96 -3.28 -24.61
C MET A 87 35.42 -4.62 -25.23
N VAL A 88 34.51 -5.59 -25.30
CA VAL A 88 34.74 -6.88 -25.97
C VAL A 88 34.90 -6.69 -27.48
N GLN A 89 34.02 -5.91 -28.12
CA GLN A 89 34.04 -5.69 -29.57
C GLN A 89 35.32 -4.97 -30.03
N THR A 90 35.79 -3.99 -29.24
CA THR A 90 36.98 -3.20 -29.56
C THR A 90 38.29 -3.91 -29.21
N ASN A 91 38.24 -5.13 -28.67
CA ASN A 91 39.43 -5.85 -28.17
C ASN A 91 40.29 -4.96 -27.27
N PHE A 92 39.63 -4.18 -26.41
CA PHE A 92 40.31 -3.19 -25.58
C PHE A 92 41.26 -3.90 -24.62
N LYS A 93 42.57 -3.82 -24.89
CA LYS A 93 43.61 -4.36 -24.00
C LYS A 93 43.68 -3.47 -22.77
N ILE A 94 42.96 -3.85 -21.73
CA ILE A 94 43.01 -3.17 -20.44
C ILE A 94 44.46 -3.26 -19.94
N SER A 95 45.17 -2.13 -19.93
CA SER A 95 46.52 -2.12 -19.40
C SER A 95 46.47 -2.47 -17.90
N PRO A 96 47.40 -3.27 -17.36
CA PRO A 96 47.45 -3.60 -15.94
C PRO A 96 47.47 -2.36 -15.03
N GLY A 97 47.95 -1.22 -15.55
CA GLY A 97 47.95 0.08 -14.87
C GLY A 97 46.56 0.74 -14.74
N ALA A 98 45.53 0.30 -15.45
CA ALA A 98 44.16 0.76 -15.23
C ALA A 98 43.50 0.05 -14.02
N PHE A 99 43.93 -1.17 -13.71
CA PHE A 99 43.43 -1.94 -12.56
C PHE A 99 44.03 -1.51 -11.22
N THR A 100 45.20 -0.87 -11.20
CA THR A 100 45.74 -0.29 -9.96
C THR A 100 44.82 0.82 -9.43
N PHE A 101 44.18 1.59 -10.31
CA PHE A 101 43.19 2.61 -9.94
C PHE A 101 41.89 2.01 -9.37
N ILE A 102 41.46 0.85 -9.88
CA ILE A 102 40.25 0.14 -9.42
C ILE A 102 40.52 -0.70 -8.16
N SER A 103 41.75 -1.17 -7.94
CA SER A 103 42.13 -1.96 -6.76
C SER A 103 41.98 -1.19 -5.45
N SER A 104 42.00 0.15 -5.50
CA SER A 104 41.70 1.03 -4.36
C SER A 104 40.20 1.05 -4.01
N TYR A 105 39.33 0.74 -4.98
CA TYR A 105 37.88 0.68 -4.82
C TYR A 105 37.41 -0.76 -4.56
N SER A 106 37.74 -1.27 -3.37
CA SER A 106 37.24 -2.57 -2.85
C SER A 106 35.71 -2.71 -2.98
N THR A 107 34.99 -1.58 -2.86
CA THR A 107 33.54 -1.49 -3.05
C THR A 107 33.07 -1.88 -4.46
N LEU A 108 33.87 -1.63 -5.49
CA LEU A 108 33.53 -1.98 -6.87
C LEU A 108 33.66 -3.50 -7.12
N LEU A 109 34.67 -4.13 -6.49
CA LEU A 109 34.80 -5.58 -6.51
C LEU A 109 33.62 -6.25 -5.79
N TRP A 110 33.24 -5.73 -4.62
CA TRP A 110 32.05 -6.19 -3.91
C TRP A 110 30.77 -6.00 -4.73
N PHE A 111 30.62 -4.84 -5.40
CA PHE A 111 29.47 -4.58 -6.26
C PHE A 111 29.41 -5.54 -7.45
N GLY A 112 30.53 -5.80 -8.11
CA GLY A 112 30.63 -6.78 -9.20
C GLY A 112 30.27 -8.20 -8.75
N LEU A 113 30.79 -8.63 -7.59
CA LEU A 113 30.47 -9.92 -6.98
C LEU A 113 28.98 -10.05 -6.66
N LEU A 114 28.39 -9.01 -6.08
CA LEU A 114 26.97 -8.97 -5.72
C LEU A 114 26.08 -8.96 -6.97
N LEU A 115 26.51 -8.29 -8.04
CA LEU A 115 25.82 -8.27 -9.33
C LEU A 115 25.85 -9.65 -10.01
N ILE A 116 27.01 -10.32 -10.02
CA ILE A 116 27.14 -11.70 -10.52
C ILE A 116 26.26 -12.66 -9.70
N ALA A 117 26.29 -12.55 -8.37
CA ALA A 117 25.44 -13.35 -7.49
C ALA A 117 23.95 -13.11 -7.74
N GLY A 118 23.54 -11.85 -7.95
CA GLY A 118 22.17 -11.49 -8.32
C GLY A 118 21.76 -12.07 -9.67
N LEU A 119 22.65 -12.05 -10.67
CA LEU A 119 22.39 -12.64 -11.99
C LEU A 119 22.18 -14.16 -11.89
N LEU A 120 23.06 -14.85 -11.15
CA LEU A 120 22.96 -16.30 -10.90
C LEU A 120 21.68 -16.67 -10.13
N TRP A 121 21.24 -15.80 -9.24
CA TRP A 121 19.98 -15.99 -8.50
C TRP A 121 18.77 -15.85 -9.42
N ILE A 122 18.77 -14.85 -10.32
CA ILE A 122 17.72 -14.65 -11.33
C ILE A 122 17.69 -15.85 -12.29
N GLU A 123 18.84 -16.31 -12.77
CA GLU A 123 18.94 -17.51 -13.62
C GLU A 123 18.30 -18.73 -12.94
N ARG A 124 18.61 -18.96 -11.66
CA ARG A 124 17.99 -20.04 -10.86
C ARG A 124 16.49 -19.86 -10.63
N GLN A 125 15.99 -18.63 -10.62
CA GLN A 125 14.59 -18.35 -10.38
C GLN A 125 13.75 -18.45 -11.66
N ILE A 126 14.35 -18.21 -12.82
CA ILE A 126 13.66 -18.17 -14.12
C ILE A 126 13.73 -19.51 -14.87
N LEU A 127 14.76 -20.34 -14.62
CA LEU A 127 14.80 -21.68 -15.20
C LEU A 127 13.82 -22.61 -14.44
N PRO A 128 12.77 -23.15 -15.09
CA PRO A 128 11.97 -24.19 -14.48
C PRO A 128 12.87 -25.39 -14.15
N LYS A 129 12.76 -25.90 -12.92
CA LYS A 129 13.38 -27.16 -12.47
C LYS A 129 12.83 -28.34 -13.30
N ASN A 130 13.24 -28.48 -14.54
CA ASN A 130 12.95 -29.68 -15.31
C ASN A 130 13.90 -29.88 -16.49
N GLN A 131 15.15 -30.22 -16.18
CA GLN A 131 15.85 -31.23 -16.97
C GLN A 131 16.58 -32.15 -16.00
N LYS A 132 15.92 -33.27 -15.69
CA LYS A 132 16.61 -34.48 -15.25
C LYS A 132 17.63 -34.81 -16.34
N GLN A 133 18.88 -34.94 -15.93
CA GLN A 133 19.91 -35.62 -16.69
C GLN A 133 19.39 -37.03 -17.06
N VAL A 134 19.46 -37.36 -18.34
CA VAL A 134 19.62 -38.73 -18.85
C VAL A 134 21.01 -38.76 -19.48
#